data_AF-M0N5T5-F1
#
_entry.id   AF-M0N5T5-F1
#
_cell.length_a   1.000
_cell.length_b   1.000
_cell.length_c   1.000
_cell.angle_alpha   90.00
_cell.angle_beta   90.00
_cell.angle_gamma   90.00
#
_symmetry.space_group_name_H-M   'P 1'
#
loop_
_entity.id
_entity.type
_entity.pdbx_description
1 polymer ?
#
loop_
_entity_poly.entity_id
_entity_poly.type
_entity_poly.pdbx_seq_one_letter_code
_entity_poly.pdbx_strand_id
1 'polypeptide(L)'
;MGRLETLGRALFGGVLAYTAIDNLRDIEGMSAYADSKGVPAADRLVPLSSVMLLFGGIATALGRAPRLAGGAIAAFLVGVTPTMHDFWNMDEEERDSQLIHFLKNTAMLGGALFFLGRGPEEN
;
A
#
# COMPACT_ATOMS: atom_id res chain seq x y z
N MET A 1 -10.92 -10.29 20.73
CA MET A 1 -10.68 -9.11 19.86
C MET A 1 -11.56 -7.95 20.29
N GLY A 2 -10.98 -6.78 20.54
CA GLY A 2 -11.73 -5.59 20.94
C GLY A 2 -12.49 -4.97 19.75
N ARG A 3 -13.60 -4.26 20.03
CA ARG A 3 -14.36 -3.52 19.00
C ARG A 3 -13.48 -2.49 18.26
N LEU A 4 -12.57 -1.83 18.98
CA LEU A 4 -11.63 -0.86 18.43
C LEU A 4 -10.58 -1.49 17.51
N GLU A 5 -10.07 -2.67 17.86
CA GLU A 5 -9.11 -3.41 17.04
C GLU A 5 -9.73 -3.84 15.70
N THR A 6 -10.98 -4.33 15.76
CA THR A 6 -11.74 -4.72 14.56
C THR A 6 -11.99 -3.52 13.66
N LEU A 7 -12.38 -2.39 14.23
CA LEU A 7 -12.55 -1.15 13.47
C LEU A 7 -11.23 -0.67 12.86
N GLY A 8 -10.13 -0.69 13.63
CA GLY A 8 -8.82 -0.26 13.16
C GLY A 8 -8.32 -1.06 11.97
N ARG A 9 -8.39 -2.40 12.03
CA ARG A 9 -7.99 -3.25 10.89
C ARG A 9 -8.93 -3.11 9.70
N ALA A 10 -10.24 -2.92 9.93
CA ALA A 10 -11.20 -2.73 8.86
C ALA A 10 -10.96 -1.42 8.11
N LEU A 11 -10.68 -0.32 8.81
CA LEU A 11 -10.32 0.96 8.21
C LEU A 11 -9.01 0.87 7.44
N PHE A 12 -7.96 0.34 8.07
CA PHE A 12 -6.64 0.21 7.46
C PHE A 12 -6.67 -0.69 6.21
N GLY A 13 -7.20 -1.91 6.35
CA GLY A 13 -7.29 -2.86 5.25
C GLY A 13 -8.26 -2.41 4.15
N GLY A 14 -9.37 -1.78 4.54
CA GLY A 14 -10.39 -1.28 3.62
C GLY A 14 -9.89 -0.16 2.71
N VAL A 15 -9.15 0.82 3.24
CA VAL A 15 -8.55 1.89 2.43
C VAL A 15 -7.55 1.32 1.42
N LEU A 16 -6.70 0.38 1.83
CA LEU A 16 -5.72 -0.24 0.94
C LEU A 16 -6.38 -1.13 -0.12
N ALA A 17 -7.44 -1.85 0.23
CA ALA A 17 -8.24 -2.60 -0.73
C ALA A 17 -8.92 -1.67 -1.74
N TYR A 18 -9.43 -0.52 -1.30
CA TYR A 18 -9.98 0.49 -2.20
C TYR A 18 -8.91 1.03 -3.15
N THR A 19 -7.73 1.43 -2.65
CA THR A 19 -6.60 1.87 -3.50
C THR A 19 -6.22 0.81 -4.53
N ALA A 20 -6.19 -0.46 -4.14
CA ALA A 20 -5.90 -1.55 -5.06
C ALA A 20 -6.98 -1.70 -6.16
N ILE A 21 -8.26 -1.57 -5.80
CA ILE A 21 -9.37 -1.61 -6.78
C ILE A 21 -9.27 -0.44 -7.76
N ASP A 22 -8.94 0.75 -7.26
CA ASP A 22 -8.75 1.95 -8.08
C ASP A 22 -7.63 1.73 -9.12
N ASN A 23 -6.46 1.25 -8.67
CA ASN A 23 -5.36 0.88 -9.56
C ASN A 23 -5.75 -0.18 -10.60
N LEU A 24 -6.53 -1.20 -10.19
CA LEU A 24 -6.94 -2.30 -11.08
C LEU A 24 -8.00 -1.88 -12.11
N ARG A 25 -8.74 -0.79 -11.86
CA ARG A 25 -9.69 -0.23 -12.81
C ARG A 25 -9.00 0.59 -13.91
N ASP A 26 -7.80 1.09 -13.64
CA ASP A 26 -7.00 1.88 -14.57
C ASP A 26 -5.57 1.33 -14.70
N ILE A 27 -5.45 0.04 -15.06
CA ILE A 27 -4.13 -0.60 -15.18
C ILE A 27 -3.30 0.07 -16.27
N GLU A 28 -3.91 0.45 -17.39
CA GLU A 28 -3.20 1.09 -18.51
C GLU A 28 -2.65 2.46 -18.09
N GLY A 29 -3.48 3.32 -17.50
CA GLY A 29 -3.05 4.64 -17.01
C GLY A 29 -2.00 4.52 -15.91
N MET A 30 -2.19 3.63 -14.94
CA MET A 30 -1.24 3.44 -13.85
C MET A 30 0.07 2.80 -14.30
N SER A 31 0.06 1.91 -15.28
CA SER A 31 1.29 1.33 -15.86
C SER A 31 2.06 2.38 -16.64
N ALA A 32 1.39 3.20 -17.46
CA ALA A 32 2.03 4.32 -18.15
C ALA A 32 2.61 5.34 -17.16
N TYR A 33 1.89 5.65 -16.08
CA TYR A 33 2.39 6.55 -15.04
C TYR A 33 3.61 5.97 -14.33
N ALA A 34 3.57 4.70 -13.92
CA ALA A 34 4.70 4.02 -13.30
C ALA A 34 5.92 3.91 -14.24
N ASP A 35 5.70 3.68 -15.54
CA ASP A 35 6.77 3.66 -16.53
C ASP A 35 7.44 5.04 -16.67
N SER A 36 6.65 6.12 -16.68
CA SER A 36 7.19 7.50 -16.68
C SER A 36 7.98 7.84 -15.41
N LYS A 37 7.72 7.14 -14.31
CA LYS A 37 8.49 7.20 -13.05
C LYS A 37 9.68 6.22 -13.02
N GLY A 38 9.95 5.50 -14.12
CA GLY A 38 11.10 4.61 -14.25
C GLY A 38 10.94 3.24 -13.59
N VAL A 39 9.70 2.81 -13.28
CA VAL A 39 9.44 1.48 -12.71
C VAL A 39 9.69 0.42 -13.79
N PRO A 40 10.61 -0.54 -13.58
CA PRO A 40 10.90 -1.55 -14.58
C PRO A 40 9.71 -2.50 -14.78
N ALA A 41 9.38 -2.81 -16.03
CA ALA A 41 8.27 -3.70 -16.37
C ALA A 41 6.94 -3.29 -15.70
N ALA A 42 6.62 -1.99 -15.74
CA ALA A 42 5.43 -1.38 -15.15
C ALA A 42 4.14 -2.15 -15.49
N ASP A 43 3.94 -2.53 -16.76
CA ASP A 43 2.78 -3.31 -17.25
C ASP A 43 2.55 -4.64 -16.51
N ARG A 44 3.58 -5.18 -15.85
CA ARG A 44 3.48 -6.40 -15.04
C ARG A 44 3.47 -6.09 -13.56
N LEU A 45 4.31 -5.16 -13.11
CA LEU A 45 4.44 -4.84 -11.69
C LEU A 45 3.22 -4.13 -11.13
N VAL A 46 2.60 -3.22 -11.88
CA VAL A 46 1.39 -2.51 -11.44
C VAL A 46 0.22 -3.47 -11.16
N PRO A 47 -0.19 -4.36 -12.09
CA PRO A 47 -1.27 -5.30 -11.81
C PRO A 47 -0.88 -6.31 -10.71
N LEU A 48 0.34 -6.84 -10.72
CA LEU A 48 0.80 -7.77 -9.68
C LEU A 48 0.74 -7.14 -8.29
N SER A 49 1.31 -5.95 -8.14
CA SER A 49 1.40 -5.25 -6.86
C SER A 49 0.02 -4.78 -6.38
N SER A 50 -0.88 -4.41 -7.30
CA SER A 50 -2.26 -4.05 -6.98
C SER A 50 -3.08 -5.26 -6.52
N VAL A 51 -2.95 -6.42 -7.17
CA VAL A 51 -3.58 -7.67 -6.71
C VAL A 51 -3.05 -8.06 -5.32
N MET A 52 -1.74 -7.98 -5.11
CA MET A 52 -1.11 -8.23 -3.82
C MET A 52 -1.64 -7.28 -2.73
N LEU A 53 -1.76 -6.00 -3.05
CA LEU A 53 -2.32 -4.99 -2.14
C LEU A 53 -3.80 -5.26 -1.83
N LEU A 54 -4.59 -5.66 -2.82
CA LEU A 54 -6.01 -5.98 -2.66
C LEU A 54 -6.19 -7.13 -1.65
N PHE A 55 -5.49 -8.24 -1.89
CA PHE A 55 -5.57 -9.40 -0.99
C PHE A 55 -4.99 -9.09 0.39
N GLY A 56 -3.90 -8.31 0.47
CA GLY A 56 -3.34 -7.85 1.74
C GLY A 56 -4.32 -6.98 2.53
N GLY A 57 -4.99 -6.03 1.86
CA GLY A 57 -6.00 -5.17 2.45
C GLY A 57 -7.21 -5.95 2.96
N ILE A 58 -7.78 -6.84 2.14
CA ILE A 58 -8.91 -7.70 2.52
C ILE A 58 -8.53 -8.62 3.68
N ALA A 59 -7.39 -9.30 3.60
CA ALA A 59 -6.93 -10.19 4.67
C ALA A 59 -6.73 -9.43 5.99
N THR A 60 -6.16 -8.22 5.93
CA THR A 60 -6.01 -7.36 7.11
C THR A 60 -7.36 -6.95 7.69
N ALA A 61 -8.31 -6.52 6.86
CA ALA A 61 -9.66 -6.14 7.29
C ALA A 61 -10.38 -7.30 7.99
N LEU A 62 -10.26 -8.52 7.44
CA LEU A 62 -10.83 -9.73 8.02
C LEU A 62 -10.04 -10.28 9.21
N GLY A 63 -8.87 -9.71 9.54
CA GLY A 63 -7.99 -10.20 10.61
C GLY A 63 -7.38 -11.57 10.32
N ARG A 64 -7.11 -11.88 9.05
CA ARG A 64 -6.60 -13.18 8.60
C ARG A 64 -5.16 -13.08 8.13
N ALA A 65 -4.36 -14.09 8.47
CA ALA A 65 -2.94 -14.20 8.09
C ALA A 65 -2.16 -12.86 8.25
N PRO A 66 -2.17 -12.23 9.44
CA PRO A 66 -1.69 -10.86 9.63
C PRO A 66 -0.25 -10.64 9.17
N ARG A 67 0.63 -11.65 9.30
CA ARG A 67 2.01 -11.60 8.81
C ARG A 67 2.10 -11.49 7.29
N LEU A 68 1.37 -12.35 6.59
CA LEU A 68 1.36 -12.36 5.12
C LEU A 68 0.70 -11.09 4.58
N ALA A 69 -0.43 -10.70 5.18
CA ALA A 69 -1.16 -9.49 4.80
C ALA A 69 -0.31 -8.22 5.03
N GLY A 70 0.28 -8.08 6.22
CA GLY A 70 1.17 -6.98 6.56
C GLY A 70 2.44 -6.96 5.71
N GLY A 71 3.03 -8.13 5.43
CA GLY A 71 4.20 -8.26 4.57
C GLY A 71 3.92 -7.86 3.12
N ALA A 72 2.79 -8.28 2.56
CA ALA A 72 2.33 -7.90 1.23
C ALA A 72 2.13 -6.38 1.11
N ILE A 73 1.44 -5.77 2.07
CA ILE A 73 1.22 -4.32 2.12
C ILE A 73 2.56 -3.58 2.29
N ALA A 74 3.43 -4.05 3.19
CA ALA A 74 4.73 -3.44 3.42
C ALA A 74 5.61 -3.49 2.16
N ALA A 75 5.66 -4.63 1.47
CA ALA A 75 6.39 -4.78 0.22
C ALA A 75 5.87 -3.82 -0.86
N PHE A 76 4.55 -3.71 -1.00
CA PHE A 76 3.93 -2.71 -1.90
C PHE A 76 4.38 -1.28 -1.55
N LEU A 77 4.24 -0.88 -0.28
CA LEU A 77 4.54 0.49 0.16
C LEU A 77 6.02 0.83 0.03
N VAL A 78 6.92 -0.09 0.38
CA VAL A 78 8.37 0.11 0.23
C VAL A 78 8.77 0.24 -1.24
N GLY A 79 8.11 -0.51 -2.14
CA GLY A 79 8.38 -0.42 -3.58
C GLY A 79 7.83 0.87 -4.19
N VAL A 80 6.56 1.19 -3.96
CA VAL A 80 5.86 2.26 -4.67
C VAL A 80 6.18 3.65 -4.14
N THR A 81 6.43 3.79 -2.83
CA THR A 81 6.51 5.12 -2.19
C THR A 81 7.72 5.92 -2.63
N PRO A 82 8.96 5.40 -2.60
CA PRO A 82 10.12 6.16 -3.03
C PRO A 82 10.21 6.34 -4.55
N THR A 83 9.43 5.60 -5.35
CA THR A 83 9.42 5.72 -6.81
C THR A 83 8.31 6.64 -7.31
N MET A 84 7.10 6.53 -6.76
CA MET A 84 5.94 7.29 -7.23
C MET A 84 5.79 8.64 -6.53
N HIS A 85 6.31 8.76 -5.30
CA HIS A 85 6.15 9.94 -4.44
C HIS A 85 7.51 10.50 -4.01
N ASP A 86 8.45 10.55 -4.95
CA ASP A 86 9.83 11.05 -4.78
C ASP A 86 9.89 12.58 -4.70
N PHE A 87 9.24 13.16 -3.68
CA PHE A 87 9.04 14.62 -3.53
C PHE A 87 10.33 15.46 -3.63
N TRP A 88 11.48 14.88 -3.28
CA TRP A 88 12.80 15.54 -3.36
C TRP A 88 13.28 15.77 -4.79
N ASN A 89 12.69 15.12 -5.79
CA ASN A 89 12.98 15.30 -7.22
C ASN A 89 11.94 16.18 -7.93
N MET A 90 10.93 16.68 -7.22
CA MET A 90 9.83 17.45 -7.82
C MET A 90 10.11 18.96 -7.78
N ASP A 91 9.46 19.68 -8.69
CA ASP A 91 9.42 21.13 -8.69
C ASP A 91 8.63 21.68 -7.48
N GLU A 92 8.66 23.00 -7.27
CA GLU A 92 8.00 23.61 -6.10
C GLU A 92 6.47 23.47 -6.13
N GLU A 93 5.86 23.36 -7.31
CA GLU A 93 4.41 23.25 -7.46
C GLU A 93 3.90 21.87 -7.02
N GLU A 94 4.65 20.80 -7.32
CA GLU A 94 4.26 19.42 -7.02
C GLU A 94 4.85 18.87 -5.71
N ARG A 95 5.95 19.45 -5.21
CA ARG A 95 6.70 18.93 -4.05
C ARG A 95 5.84 18.72 -2.81
N ASP A 96 5.01 19.69 -2.44
CA ASP A 96 4.21 19.59 -1.21
C ASP A 96 3.16 18.49 -1.30
N SER A 97 2.52 18.35 -2.47
CA SER A 97 1.58 17.27 -2.74
C SER A 97 2.27 15.91 -2.64
N GLN A 98 3.41 15.74 -3.30
CA GLN A 98 4.16 14.47 -3.28
C GLN A 98 4.71 14.15 -1.88
N LEU A 99 5.10 15.16 -1.10
CA LEU A 99 5.51 14.97 0.29
C LEU A 99 4.36 14.43 1.14
N ILE A 100 3.15 14.96 0.98
CA ILE A 100 1.95 14.46 1.68
C ILE A 100 1.69 13.00 1.32
N HIS A 101 1.79 12.65 0.04
CA HIS A 101 1.62 11.26 -0.41
C HIS A 101 2.69 10.33 0.18
N PHE A 102 3.95 10.76 0.19
CA PHE A 102 5.05 10.04 0.78
C PHE A 102 4.83 9.78 2.28
N LEU A 103 4.45 10.82 3.04
CA LEU A 103 4.18 10.72 4.47
C LEU A 103 2.97 9.85 4.78
N LYS A 104 1.89 9.95 3.99
CA LYS A 104 0.72 9.07 4.09
C LYS A 104 1.12 7.61 3.93
N ASN A 105 1.88 7.29 2.88
CA ASN A 105 2.34 5.92 2.65
C ASN A 105 3.29 5.43 3.74
N THR A 106 4.14 6.31 4.27
CA THR A 106 5.03 5.99 5.39
C THR A 106 4.23 5.65 6.65
N ALA A 107 3.18 6.41 6.96
CA ALA A 107 2.28 6.11 8.07
C ALA A 107 1.56 4.76 7.87
N MET A 108 1.09 4.48 6.66
CA MET A 108 0.49 3.18 6.32
C MET A 108 1.50 2.04 6.42
N LEU A 109 2.76 2.26 6.07
CA LEU A 109 3.83 1.28 6.22
C LEU A 109 4.05 0.96 7.69
N GLY A 110 4.07 1.97 8.57
CA GLY A 110 4.10 1.77 10.02
C GLY A 110 2.96 0.86 10.48
N GLY A 111 1.74 1.10 10.01
CA GLY A 111 0.59 0.21 10.28
C GLY A 111 0.79 -1.21 9.78
N ALA A 112 1.30 -1.38 8.56
CA ALA A 112 1.59 -2.69 7.96
C ALA A 112 2.62 -3.47 8.77
N LEU A 113 3.65 -2.79 9.29
CA LEU A 113 4.69 -3.38 10.13
C LEU A 113 4.15 -3.92 11.46
N PHE A 114 3.14 -3.26 12.06
CA PHE A 114 2.46 -3.82 13.24
C PHE A 114 1.74 -5.14 12.93
N PHE A 115 1.12 -5.28 11.74
CA PHE A 115 0.51 -6.54 11.33
C PHE A 115 1.56 -7.60 10.99
N LEU A 116 2.64 -7.21 10.31
CA LEU A 116 3.77 -8.08 9.98
C LEU A 116 4.45 -8.62 11.25
N GLY A 117 4.56 -7.79 12.29
CA GLY A 117 5.17 -8.12 13.57
C GLY A 117 4.38 -9.13 14.42
N ARG A 118 3.05 -9.24 14.24
CA ARG A 118 2.21 -10.19 15.00
C ARG A 118 2.66 -11.63 14.73
N GLY A 119 3.25 -12.29 15.73
CA GLY A 119 3.69 -13.69 15.67
C GLY A 119 2.53 -14.70 15.78
N PRO A 120 2.82 -16.02 15.75
CA PRO A 120 1.80 -17.07 15.90
C PRO A 120 1.10 -17.12 17.28
N GLU A 121 1.57 -16.40 18.28
CA GLU A 121 1.05 -16.48 19.65
C GLU A 121 1.03 -15.08 20.27
N GLU A 122 -0.17 -14.54 20.45
CA GLU A 122 -0.53 -13.69 21.61
C GLU A 122 -2.07 -13.76 21.67
N ASN A 123 -2.54 -14.82 22.33
CA ASN A 123 -3.91 -14.96 22.82
C ASN A 123 -4.10 -14.12 24.09
#